data_AF-A0A4Y4F7N2-F1
#
_entry.id   AF-A0A4Y4F7N2-F1
#
_cell.length_a   1.000
_cell.length_b   1.000
_cell.length_c   1.000
_cell.angle_alpha   90.00
_cell.angle_beta   90.00
_cell.angle_gamma   90.00
#
_symmetry.space_group_name_H-M   'P 1'
#
loop_
_entity.id
_entity.type
_entity.pdbx_description
1 polymer ?
#
loop_
_entity_poly.entity_id
_entity_poly.type
_entity_poly.pdbx_seq_one_letter_code
_entity_poly.pdbx_strand_id
1 'polypeptide(L)' 'MKGILLLGILLTVAPVSKASLYDAIDTSRAYECFRLASGKMLGNWIRVEADSLAAAEATARAHFQTSGGPVDAVRCYLVY' A
#
# COMPACT_ATOMS: atom_id res chain seq x y z
N MET A 1 -41.87 -27.89 -35.66
CA MET A 1 -40.62 -27.54 -34.95
C MET A 1 -41.01 -26.54 -33.88
N LYS A 2 -41.17 -26.99 -32.63
CA LYS A 2 -41.65 -26.19 -31.49
C LYS A 2 -40.45 -25.87 -30.59
N GLY A 3 -40.39 -24.62 -30.17
CA GLY A 3 -39.19 -23.95 -29.69
C GLY A 3 -38.64 -24.41 -28.35
N ILE A 4 -37.40 -23.98 -28.11
CA ILE A 4 -36.81 -23.95 -26.78
C ILE A 4 -36.38 -22.51 -26.56
N LEU A 5 -37.19 -21.83 -25.75
CA LEU A 5 -36.96 -20.55 -25.13
C LEU A 5 -35.88 -20.78 -24.06
N LEU A 6 -34.61 -20.43 -24.32
CA LEU A 6 -33.59 -20.44 -23.27
C LEU A 6 -33.63 -19.11 -22.52
N LEU A 7 -34.32 -19.19 -21.39
CA LEU A 7 -34.34 -18.27 -20.27
C LEU A 7 -32.92 -17.82 -19.91
N GLY A 8 -32.73 -16.50 -19.82
CA GLY A 8 -31.47 -15.89 -19.46
C GLY A 8 -31.04 -16.18 -18.02
N ILE A 9 -29.72 -16.14 -17.82
CA ILE A 9 -29.13 -15.81 -16.53
C ILE A 9 -28.17 -14.65 -16.80
N LEU A 10 -28.68 -13.45 -16.51
CA LEU A 10 -27.88 -12.24 -16.30
C LEU A 10 -26.92 -12.51 -15.13
N LEU A 11 -25.68 -12.88 -15.42
CA LEU A 11 -24.58 -12.76 -14.47
C LEU A 11 -23.98 -11.36 -14.63
N THR A 12 -24.74 -10.35 -14.19
CA THR A 12 -24.17 -9.04 -13.91
C THR A 12 -23.29 -9.18 -12.69
N VAL A 13 -22.00 -9.40 -12.93
CA VAL A 13 -20.96 -9.28 -11.93
C VAL A 13 -20.91 -7.79 -11.57
N ALA A 14 -21.76 -7.37 -10.63
CA ALA A 14 -21.66 -6.04 -10.06
C ALA A 14 -20.30 -5.97 -9.35
N PRO A 15 -19.35 -5.11 -9.79
CA PRO A 15 -18.22 -4.83 -8.94
C PRO A 15 -18.81 -4.23 -7.67
N VAL A 16 -18.54 -4.87 -6.54
CA VAL A 16 -18.88 -4.35 -5.22
C VAL A 16 -18.02 -3.09 -5.07
N SER A 17 -18.57 -1.95 -5.48
CA SER A 17 -18.02 -0.64 -5.17
C SER A 17 -18.11 -0.49 -3.67
N LYS A 18 -17.10 -0.97 -2.94
CA LYS A 18 -16.84 -0.52 -1.58
C LYS A 18 -16.40 0.94 -1.68
N ALA A 19 -17.39 1.81 -1.82
CA ALA A 19 -17.29 3.18 -1.32
C ALA A 19 -17.11 3.05 0.20
N SER A 20 -15.86 2.94 0.65
CA SER A 20 -15.50 3.32 2.00
C SER A 20 -15.27 4.82 1.98
N LEU A 21 -16.37 5.56 2.13
CA LEU A 21 -16.36 6.90 2.69
C LEU A 21 -15.85 6.77 4.13
N TYR A 22 -14.52 6.82 4.29
CA TYR A 22 -13.95 7.36 5.50
C TYR A 22 -13.59 8.78 5.16
N ASP A 23 -14.20 9.72 5.88
CA ASP A 23 -13.60 11.03 6.13
C ASP A 23 -12.10 10.80 6.36
N ALA A 24 -11.29 11.19 5.37
CA ALA A 24 -9.86 11.30 5.54
C ALA A 24 -9.66 12.52 6.46
N ILE A 25 -9.84 12.31 7.76
CA ILE A 25 -9.11 13.09 8.73
C ILE A 25 -7.67 12.86 8.30
N ASP A 26 -7.04 13.90 7.74
CA ASP A 26 -5.64 13.85 7.33
C ASP A 26 -4.79 13.78 8.59
N THR A 27 -4.81 12.60 9.21
CA THR A 27 -3.97 12.22 10.34
C THR A 27 -2.65 11.64 9.84
N SER A 28 -2.33 11.85 8.56
CA SER A 28 -1.11 11.35 7.99
C SER A 28 0.06 12.02 8.72
N ARG A 29 0.89 11.18 9.34
CA ARG A 29 2.08 11.61 10.04
C ARG A 29 3.26 11.45 9.10
N ALA A 30 4.19 12.39 9.15
CA ALA A 30 5.43 12.27 8.41
C ALA A 30 6.40 11.34 9.15
N TYR A 31 6.92 10.34 8.47
CA TYR A 31 7.97 9.46 8.96
C TYR A 31 9.21 9.58 8.09
N GLU A 32 10.38 9.60 8.72
CA GLU A 32 11.67 9.47 8.06
C GLU A 32 12.12 8.01 8.11
N CYS A 33 12.33 7.42 6.94
CA CYS A 33 12.59 6.00 6.76
C CYS A 33 13.92 5.75 6.06
N PHE A 34 14.60 4.67 6.42
CA PHE A 34 15.83 4.21 5.77
C PHE A 34 15.85 2.68 5.66
N ARG A 35 16.66 2.16 4.73
CA ARG A 35 16.89 0.72 4.57
C ARG A 35 18.14 0.26 5.30
N LEU A 36 18.08 -0.97 5.78
CA LEU A 36 19.18 -1.75 6.32
C LEU A 36 19.48 -2.92 5.37
N ALA A 37 20.76 -3.16 5.10
CA ALA A 37 21.22 -4.41 4.51
C ALA A 37 22.50 -4.86 5.20
N SER A 38 22.59 -6.15 5.50
CA SER A 38 23.68 -6.77 6.26
C SER A 38 23.97 -6.03 7.58
N GLY A 39 22.91 -5.56 8.25
CA GLY A 39 22.99 -4.82 9.52
C GLY A 39 23.46 -3.36 9.40
N LYS A 40 23.69 -2.83 8.19
CA LYS A 40 24.14 -1.44 7.97
C LYS A 40 23.06 -0.60 7.30
N MET A 41 22.97 0.67 7.71
CA MET A 41 22.15 1.66 7.02
C MET A 41 22.73 1.94 5.63
N LEU A 42 21.88 1.89 4.61
CA LEU A 42 22.28 2.15 3.22
C LEU A 42 21.47 3.29 2.62
N GLY A 43 22.16 4.18 1.91
CA GLY A 43 21.55 5.23 1.11
C GLY A 43 21.00 6.37 1.94
N ASN A 44 20.08 7.13 1.33
CA ASN A 44 19.47 8.30 1.92
C ASN A 44 18.17 7.93 2.65
N TRP A 45 17.80 8.80 3.58
CA TRP A 45 16.48 8.79 4.20
C TRP A 45 15.43 9.22 3.19
N ILE A 46 14.23 8.65 3.28
CA ILE A 46 13.05 9.08 2.55
C ILE A 46 11.98 9.51 3.54
N ARG A 47 11.18 10.50 3.16
CA ARG A 47 10.01 10.92 3.92
C ARG A 47 8.78 10.21 3.38
N VAL A 48 7.99 9.62 4.29
CA VAL A 48 6.76 8.90 3.97
C VAL A 48 5.65 9.42 4.87
N GLU A 49 4.54 9.85 4.26
CA GLU A 49 3.32 10.20 4.98
C GLU A 49 2.44 8.97 5.11
N ALA A 50 2.04 8.64 6.34
CA ALA A 50 1.22 7.47 6.62
C ALA A 50 0.46 7.62 7.94
N ASP A 51 -0.62 6.86 8.11
CA ASP A 51 -1.42 6.87 9.34
C ASP A 51 -0.75 6.13 10.51
N SER A 52 0.26 5.29 10.23
CA SER A 52 0.97 4.52 11.24
C SER A 52 2.41 4.22 10.84
N LEU A 53 3.25 3.90 11.84
CA LEU A 53 4.63 3.49 11.63
C LEU A 53 4.72 2.25 10.72
N ALA A 54 3.85 1.26 10.93
CA ALA A 54 3.83 0.04 10.13
C ALA A 54 3.46 0.32 8.66
N ALA A 55 2.51 1.23 8.42
CA ALA A 55 2.16 1.65 7.07
C ALA A 55 3.31 2.42 6.40
N ALA A 56 4.01 3.28 7.15
CA ALA A 56 5.20 3.98 6.65
C ALA A 56 6.32 3.00 6.27
N GLU A 57 6.62 2.01 7.12
CA GLU A 57 7.64 0.99 6.86
C GLU A 57 7.29 0.11 5.64
N ALA A 58 6.02 -0.26 5.48
CA ALA A 58 5.57 -1.02 4.32
C ALA A 58 5.74 -0.22 3.00
N THR A 59 5.30 1.05 3.00
CA THR A 59 5.45 1.95 1.85
C THR A 59 6.92 2.20 1.52
N ALA A 60 7.74 2.48 2.54
CA ALA A 60 9.19 2.68 2.38
C ALA A 60 9.88 1.42 1.86
N ARG A 61 9.50 0.22 2.34
CA ARG A 61 10.03 -1.05 1.84
C ARG A 61 9.71 -1.25 0.36
N ALA A 62 8.47 -1.02 -0.05
CA ALA A 62 8.09 -1.11 -1.46
C ALA A 62 8.92 -0.14 -2.32
N HIS A 63 9.10 1.11 -1.84
CA HIS A 63 9.95 2.09 -2.50
C HIS A 63 11.41 1.64 -2.62
N PHE A 64 12.02 1.13 -1.55
CA PHE A 64 13.42 0.68 -1.60
C PHE A 64 13.62 -0.56 -2.47
N GLN A 65 12.62 -1.45 -2.55
CA GLN A 65 12.64 -2.60 -3.45
C GLN A 65 12.59 -2.18 -4.92
N THR A 66 11.83 -1.14 -5.27
CA THR A 66 11.79 -0.61 -6.65
C THR A 66 13.01 0.24 -7.00
N SER A 67 13.62 0.89 -6.00
CA SER A 67 14.85 1.69 -6.16
C SER A 67 16.09 0.85 -6.48
N GLY A 68 16.02 -0.47 -6.25
CA GLY A 68 17.14 -1.38 -6.40
C GLY A 68 18.10 -1.37 -5.22
N GLY A 69 18.89 -2.45 -5.13
CA GLY A 69 19.79 -2.73 -4.02
C GLY A 69 19.14 -3.62 -2.94
N PRO A 70 19.96 -4.16 -2.02
CA PRO A 70 19.48 -5.07 -0.98
C PRO A 70 18.68 -4.32 0.09
N VAL A 71 17.61 -4.98 0.58
CA VAL A 71 16.72 -4.46 1.63
C VAL A 71 16.35 -5.61 2.58
N ASP A 72 17.10 -5.75 3.66
CA ASP A 72 16.81 -6.76 4.68
C ASP A 72 15.70 -6.23 5.61
N ALA A 73 15.89 -5.01 6.10
CA ALA A 73 14.94 -4.33 6.97
C ALA A 73 14.75 -2.87 6.55
N VAL A 74 13.61 -2.32 6.95
CA VAL A 74 13.31 -0.90 6.87
C VAL A 74 12.96 -0.45 8.27
N ARG A 75 13.42 0.74 8.65
CA ARG A 75 13.05 1.39 9.90
C ARG A 75 12.61 2.80 9.60
N CYS A 76 11.58 3.24 10.30
CA CYS A 76 11.04 4.58 10.20
C CYS A 76 10.97 5.25 11.58
N TYR A 77 11.03 6.58 11.60
CA TYR A 77 10.83 7.38 12.81
C TYR A 77 9.85 8.51 12.53
N LEU A 78 8.95 8.75 13.48
CA LEU A 78 8.00 9.85 13.40
C LEU A 78 8.74 11.18 13.46
N VAL A 79 8.45 12.06 12.49
CA VAL A 79 8.95 13.44 12.45
C VAL A 79 7.86 14.35 12.99
N TYR A 80 8.22 15.19 13.97
CA TYR A 80 7.34 16.18 14.61
C TYR A 80 7.55 17.57 14.02
#